data_AF-A0A9X7IMJ9-F1
#
_entry.id   AF-A0A9X7IMJ9-F1
#
_cell.length_a   1.000
_cell.length_b   1.000
_cell.length_c   1.000
_cell.angle_alpha   90.00
_cell.angle_beta   90.00
_cell.angle_gamma   90.00
#
_symmetry.space_group_name_H-M   'P 1'
#
loop_
_entity.id
_entity.type
_entity.pdbx_description
1 polymer ?
#
loop_
_entity_poly.entity_id
_entity_poly.type
_entity_poly.pdbx_seq_one_letter_code
_entity_poly.pdbx_strand_id
1 'polypeptide(L)'
;MFQVRTKGQIVALNSDLMTLVDNADGATMVTASRADGVWTIAADGQPDRTAADRPAALQAMCDLAVELCDGTFFTAQYPPGLDEMP
;
A
#
# COMPACT_ATOMS: atom_id res chain seq x y z
N MET A 1 7.55 -12.49 -24.29
CA MET A 1 7.25 -12.66 -22.86
C MET A 1 7.29 -11.27 -22.25
N PHE A 2 6.16 -10.73 -21.80
CA PHE A 2 6.14 -9.41 -21.16
C PHE A 2 6.75 -9.54 -19.77
N GLN A 3 7.85 -8.84 -19.51
CA GLN A 3 8.35 -8.67 -18.15
C GLN A 3 7.47 -7.63 -17.47
N VAL A 4 6.36 -8.07 -16.90
CA VAL A 4 5.58 -7.25 -15.97
C VAL A 4 6.41 -7.18 -14.69
N ARG A 5 7.23 -6.13 -14.57
CA ARG A 5 7.92 -5.80 -13.32
C ARG A 5 6.96 -5.02 -12.46
N THR A 6 6.53 -5.64 -11.36
CA THR A 6 5.76 -4.96 -10.32
C THR A 6 6.59 -3.82 -9.73
N LYS A 7 5.99 -2.64 -9.60
CA LYS A 7 6.70 -1.45 -9.12
C LYS A 7 6.94 -1.45 -7.63
N GLY A 8 5.98 -1.93 -6.84
CA GLY A 8 6.13 -2.02 -5.40
C GLY A 8 5.72 -3.36 -4.82
N GLN A 9 5.95 -3.50 -3.52
CA GLN A 9 5.49 -4.63 -2.73
C GLN A 9 4.84 -4.10 -1.46
N ILE A 10 3.63 -4.56 -1.16
CA ILE A 10 2.99 -4.33 0.13
C ILE A 10 3.40 -5.46 1.06
N VAL A 11 3.94 -5.09 2.22
CA VAL A 11 4.40 -6.00 3.26
C VAL A 11 3.60 -5.72 4.52
N ALA A 12 2.97 -6.75 5.08
CA ALA A 12 2.39 -6.68 6.41
C ALA A 12 3.50 -6.87 7.45
N LEU A 13 3.73 -5.86 8.29
CA LEU A 13 4.69 -5.92 9.39
C LEU A 13 4.05 -6.58 10.62
N ASN A 14 2.74 -6.39 10.80
CA ASN A 14 1.92 -7.09 11.78
C ASN A 14 0.42 -7.02 11.36
N SER A 15 -0.51 -7.36 12.27
CA SER A 15 -1.95 -7.32 12.02
C SER A 15 -2.48 -5.93 11.69
N ASP A 16 -1.86 -4.89 12.22
CA ASP A 16 -2.35 -3.52 12.25
C ASP A 16 -1.38 -2.55 11.55
N LEU A 17 -0.39 -3.07 10.83
CA LEU A 17 0.61 -2.27 10.14
C LEU A 17 1.05 -2.94 8.84
N MET A 18 0.88 -2.21 7.75
CA MET A 18 1.34 -2.57 6.41
C MET A 18 2.16 -1.43 5.81
N THR A 19 3.12 -1.76 4.97
CA THR A 19 3.94 -0.78 4.25
C THR A 19 4.02 -1.13 2.77
N LEU A 20 3.96 -0.14 1.90
CA LEU A 20 4.26 -0.26 0.48
C LEU A 20 5.69 0.21 0.26
N VAL A 21 6.53 -0.68 -0.27
CA VAL A 21 7.92 -0.39 -0.63
C VAL A 21 8.09 -0.31 -2.14
N ASP A 22 8.95 0.58 -2.63
CA ASP A 22 9.39 0.60 -4.02
C ASP A 22 10.40 -0.53 -4.26
N ASN A 23 10.20 -1.31 -5.32
CA ASN A 23 11.11 -2.41 -5.68
C ASN A 23 12.41 -1.92 -6.33
N ALA A 24 12.47 -0.65 -6.76
CA ALA A 24 13.67 -0.07 -7.39
C ALA A 24 14.78 0.21 -6.36
N ASP A 25 14.42 0.79 -5.21
CA ASP A 25 15.37 1.26 -4.20
C ASP A 25 15.07 0.76 -2.77
N GLY A 26 13.93 0.09 -2.54
CA GLY A 26 13.51 -0.40 -1.24
C GLY A 26 12.92 0.67 -0.32
N ALA A 27 12.68 1.90 -0.83
CA ALA A 27 12.14 2.98 -0.03
C ALA A 27 10.67 2.71 0.35
N THR A 28 10.30 3.07 1.57
CA THR A 28 8.89 3.08 2.00
C THR A 28 8.18 4.25 1.35
N MET A 29 7.15 3.96 0.56
CA MET A 29 6.34 4.97 -0.12
C MET A 29 5.07 5.31 0.67
N VAL A 30 4.38 4.28 1.19
CA VAL A 30 3.09 4.42 1.86
C VAL A 30 3.06 3.53 3.10
N THR A 31 2.50 4.03 4.19
CA THR A 31 2.25 3.26 5.40
C THR A 31 0.76 3.20 5.67
N ALA A 32 0.23 2.02 5.98
CA ALA A 32 -1.12 1.84 6.47
C ALA A 32 -1.07 1.28 7.88
N SER A 33 -1.66 1.99 8.84
CA SER A 33 -1.76 1.58 10.24
C SER A 33 -3.22 1.47 10.66
N ARG A 34 -3.55 0.53 11.53
CA ARG A 34 -4.91 0.35 12.04
C ARG A 34 -4.99 0.72 13.51
N ALA A 35 -5.96 1.57 13.83
CA ALA A 35 -6.32 1.90 15.21
C ALA A 35 -7.85 1.93 15.34
N ASP A 36 -8.37 1.36 16.42
CA ASP A 36 -9.82 1.32 16.71
C ASP A 36 -10.67 0.79 15.54
N GLY A 37 -10.13 -0.18 14.80
CA GLY A 37 -10.80 -0.82 13.66
C GLY A 37 -10.67 -0.07 12.33
N VAL A 38 -10.15 1.16 12.32
CA VAL A 38 -10.00 1.99 11.11
C VAL A 38 -8.56 1.99 10.63
N TRP A 39 -8.36 1.83 9.33
CA TRP A 39 -7.06 1.98 8.69
C TRP A 39 -6.80 3.44 8.35
N THR A 40 -5.63 3.94 8.71
CA THR A 40 -5.09 5.24 8.30
C THR A 40 -3.91 4.99 7.36
N ILE A 41 -4.01 5.52 6.15
CA ILE A 41 -3.04 5.38 5.07
C ILE A 41 -2.35 6.73 4.87
N ALA A 42 -1.04 6.76 5.08
CA ALA A 42 -0.23 7.97 5.07
C ALA A 42 0.94 7.82 4.10
N ALA A 43 1.30 8.93 3.45
CA ALA A 43 2.52 9.07 2.67
C ALA A 43 3.05 10.49 2.77
N ASP A 44 4.37 10.66 2.64
CA ASP A 44 4.99 11.97 2.73
C ASP A 44 4.48 12.91 1.63
N GLY A 45 4.05 14.11 2.05
CA GLY A 45 3.56 15.16 1.16
C GLY A 45 2.15 14.95 0.63
N GLN A 46 1.42 13.92 1.07
CA GLN A 46 0.03 13.67 0.69
C GLN A 46 -0.91 13.70 1.90
N PRO A 47 -2.20 14.05 1.72
CA PRO A 47 -3.17 13.97 2.81
C PRO A 47 -3.46 12.50 3.18
N ASP A 48 -3.57 12.25 4.49
CA ASP A 48 -3.95 10.94 5.01
C ASP A 48 -5.32 10.50 4.48
N ARG A 49 -5.45 9.20 4.26
CA ARG A 49 -6.71 8.54 3.88
C ARG A 49 -7.14 7.58 4.96
N THR A 50 -8.42 7.29 5.00
CA THR A 50 -8.97 6.25 5.88
C THR A 50 -9.67 5.16 5.09
N ALA A 51 -9.65 3.95 5.63
CA ALA A 51 -10.36 2.80 5.07
C ALA A 51 -10.99 1.97 6.19
N ALA A 52 -12.16 1.40 5.90
CA ALA A 52 -12.95 0.62 6.84
C ALA A 52 -12.44 -0.81 7.02
N ASP A 53 -11.75 -1.35 6.01
CA ASP A 53 -11.26 -2.71 5.98
C ASP A 53 -9.92 -2.78 5.24
N ARG A 54 -9.29 -3.95 5.33
CA ARG A 54 -7.96 -4.19 4.79
C ARG A 54 -7.93 -4.16 3.25
N PRO A 55 -8.89 -4.77 2.51
CA PRO A 55 -8.95 -4.61 1.05
C PRO A 55 -9.03 -3.14 0.60
N ALA A 56 -9.87 -2.34 1.26
CA ALA A 56 -9.96 -0.90 0.98
C ALA A 56 -8.66 -0.17 1.32
N ALA A 57 -7.97 -0.56 2.40
CA ALA A 57 -6.66 -0.02 2.74
C ALA A 57 -5.61 -0.37 1.66
N LEU A 58 -5.57 -1.61 1.17
CA LEU A 58 -4.65 -2.04 0.10
C LEU A 58 -4.87 -1.26 -1.20
N GLN A 59 -6.14 -1.02 -1.57
CA GLN A 59 -6.47 -0.18 -2.72
C GLN A 59 -6.03 1.27 -2.49
N ALA A 60 -6.34 1.84 -1.32
CA ALA A 60 -5.95 3.21 -0.97
C ALA A 60 -4.42 3.41 -0.99
N MET A 61 -3.65 2.40 -0.56
CA MET A 61 -2.18 2.42 -0.67
C MET A 61 -1.71 2.47 -2.12
N CYS A 62 -2.32 1.70 -3.01
CA CYS A 62 -1.99 1.73 -4.44
C CYS A 62 -2.36 3.06 -5.08
N ASP A 63 -3.54 3.60 -4.77
CA ASP A 63 -4.01 4.88 -5.30
C ASP A 63 -3.08 6.03 -4.87
N LEU A 64 -2.64 6.03 -3.61
CA LEU A 64 -1.69 7.02 -3.11
C LEU A 64 -0.32 6.88 -3.77
N ALA A 65 0.15 5.65 -4.03
CA ALA A 65 1.38 5.41 -4.77
C ALA A 65 1.31 5.89 -6.23
N VAL A 66 0.16 5.80 -6.88
CA VAL A 66 -0.06 6.38 -8.23
C VAL A 66 0.10 7.89 -8.18
N GLU A 67 -0.47 8.56 -7.17
CA GLU A 67 -0.36 10.02 -7.01
C GLU A 67 1.07 10.48 -6.72
N LEU A 68 1.82 9.74 -5.89
CA LEU A 68 3.25 9.99 -5.66
C LEU A 68 4.09 9.81 -6.93
N CYS A 69 3.64 8.96 -7.86
CA CYS A 69 4.29 8.72 -9.15
C CYS A 69 3.74 9.62 -10.28
N ASP A 70 3.21 10.80 -9.94
CA ASP A 70 2.65 11.78 -10.88
C ASP A 70 1.56 11.19 -11.80
N GLY A 71 0.73 10.30 -11.27
CA GLY A 71 -0.35 9.65 -12.03
C GLY A 71 0.11 8.51 -12.94
N THR A 72 1.36 8.09 -12.86
CA THR A 72 1.85 6.92 -13.58
C THR A 72 1.23 5.66 -12.98
N PHE A 73 0.77 4.73 -13.84
CA PHE A 73 0.27 3.42 -13.40
C PHE A 73 1.23 2.76 -12.40
N PHE A 74 0.67 2.30 -11.29
CA PHE A 74 1.38 1.64 -10.20
C PHE A 74 0.83 0.23 -10.01
N THR A 75 1.74 -0.74 -9.84
CA THR A 75 1.38 -2.11 -9.49
C THR A 75 2.13 -2.51 -8.24
N ALA A 76 1.41 -3.09 -7.29
CA ALA A 76 1.98 -3.65 -6.09
C ALA A 76 1.63 -5.14 -6.00
N GLN A 77 2.56 -5.93 -5.46
CA GLN A 77 2.31 -7.31 -5.05
C GLN A 77 2.10 -7.34 -3.53
N TYR A 78 1.26 -8.25 -3.05
CA TYR A 78 1.14 -8.54 -1.63
C TYR A 78 1.08 -10.06 -1.39
N PRO A 79 1.43 -10.53 -0.18
CA PRO A 79 1.35 -11.95 0.18
C PRO A 79 -0.06 -12.52 -0.04
N PRO A 80 -0.19 -13.77 -0.55
CA PRO A 80 -1.49 -14.42 -0.69
C PRO A 80 -2.28 -14.44 0.63
N GLY A 81 -3.57 -14.14 0.57
CA GLY A 81 -4.47 -14.13 1.72
C GLY A 81 -4.33 -12.91 2.63
N LEU A 82 -3.44 -11.95 2.31
CA LEU A 82 -3.32 -10.73 3.10
C LEU A 82 -4.63 -9.93 3.08
N ASP A 83 -5.30 -9.86 1.95
CA ASP A 83 -6.60 -9.20 1.75
C ASP A 83 -7.75 -9.86 2.53
N GLU A 84 -7.64 -11.15 2.82
CA GLU A 84 -8.62 -11.93 3.59
C GLU A 84 -8.42 -11.78 5.12
N MET A 85 -7.29 -11.22 5.54
CA MET A 85 -7.02 -10.98 6.95
C MET A 85 -7.88 -9.83 7.50
N PRO A 86 -8.31 -9.90 8.77
CA PRO A 86 -9.28 -8.99 9.36
C PRO A 86 -8.80 -7.53 9.46
#